data_AF-A0A6F8ZQE6-F1
#
_entry.id   AF-A0A6F8ZQE6-F1
#
_cell.length_a   1.000
_cell.length_b   1.000
_cell.length_c   1.000
_cell.angle_alpha   90.00
_cell.angle_beta   90.00
_cell.angle_gamma   90.00
#
_symmetry.space_group_name_H-M   'P 1'
#
loop_
_entity.id
_entity.type
_entity.pdbx_description
1 polymer ?
#
loop_
_entity_poly.entity_id
_entity_poly.type
_entity_poly.pdbx_seq_one_letter_code
_entity_poly.pdbx_strand_id
1 'polypeptide(L)'
;MEIVHVYTKKRNEFGRQCNFSDRSAELHVDILPDPSLASSFIERDPCDVPIQCTQEMSEHEVNTERFESDTRGINHVEGGWPKDNMEHCIKQNNAINIYQEYFEEEEVVEESEEQPSAKTINVFSCKLAVAYSSLGFQNISQDMSYDSYIWDIENPNKPEMTLKPVSLLVCLEYNPKDSHILVGGSYNGQIVIWLQSKTGTDTFSASTDGQVLWWDIRKMSEPTERLVLDPNKKGNLDNALGAISLEFETTMPTKFMVGTEQGLVVSCNRKAKTPAEKIVCTYSGHHGPVYALQRNPFFPKNFLTVADWTARIWSEDIKESSIMWTKYHMAYLSDGCWSPIRPSVFFTVKMDGTLDVWDFLFKQNDPTLSLKLGTATLLEISPGLCTLQRNEKALATAMFERETKREKILEARHREMRLKERSRSEQSKEEDTKEGEGEESAEERATRTETEVLENFRTVDGESLMSQ
;
A
#
# COMPACT_ATOMS: atom_id res chain seq x y z
N MET A 1 -30.24 -1.47 20.86
CA MET A 1 -29.49 -2.65 21.34
C MET A 1 -28.81 -2.21 22.63
N GLU A 2 -29.12 -2.84 23.75
CA GLU A 2 -28.48 -2.47 25.02
C GLU A 2 -27.03 -2.91 25.00
N ILE A 3 -26.16 -2.14 25.66
CA ILE A 3 -24.77 -2.53 25.83
C ILE A 3 -24.77 -3.75 26.75
N VAL A 4 -24.30 -4.88 26.24
CA VAL A 4 -24.32 -6.13 27.00
C VAL A 4 -23.11 -6.19 27.95
N HIS A 5 -21.94 -5.74 27.48
CA HIS A 5 -20.71 -5.74 28.25
C HIS A 5 -19.87 -4.48 28.02
N VAL A 6 -19.32 -3.94 29.12
CA VAL A 6 -18.34 -2.85 29.12
C VAL A 6 -17.13 -3.31 29.91
N TYR A 7 -15.99 -3.41 29.26
CA TYR A 7 -14.72 -3.58 29.96
C TYR A 7 -14.16 -2.19 30.33
N THR A 8 -13.79 -1.99 31.60
CA THR A 8 -13.16 -0.76 32.08
C THR A 8 -11.84 -1.09 32.75
N LYS A 9 -10.78 -0.41 32.31
CA LYS A 9 -9.45 -0.51 32.89
C LYS A 9 -9.05 0.86 33.45
N LYS A 10 -8.41 0.91 34.61
CA LYS A 10 -7.95 2.19 35.16
C LYS A 10 -6.69 2.65 34.42
N ARG A 11 -6.52 3.97 34.22
CA ARG A 11 -5.35 4.52 33.50
C ARG A 11 -3.99 4.10 34.07
N ASN A 12 -3.91 3.89 35.38
CA ASN A 12 -2.70 3.41 36.08
C ASN A 12 -2.35 1.94 35.77
N GLU A 13 -3.29 1.16 35.24
CA GLU A 13 -3.08 -0.23 34.84
C GLU A 13 -2.74 -0.34 33.33
N PHE A 14 -2.96 0.72 32.55
CA PHE A 14 -2.42 0.81 31.19
C PHE A 14 -0.91 0.97 31.27
N GLY A 15 -0.22 0.41 30.28
CA GLY A 15 1.22 0.19 30.36
C GLY A 15 2.05 1.46 30.52
N ARG A 16 2.61 1.96 29.42
CA ARG A 16 3.43 3.17 29.46
C ARG A 16 2.56 4.37 29.88
N GLN A 17 2.96 5.06 30.93
CA GLN A 17 2.32 6.33 31.30
C GLN A 17 2.69 7.38 30.24
N CYS A 18 1.72 8.17 29.80
CA CYS A 18 2.01 9.32 28.95
C CYS A 18 2.84 10.30 29.79
N ASN A 19 4.15 10.39 29.51
CA ASN A 19 5.01 11.43 30.07
C ASN A 19 4.74 12.71 29.28
N PHE A 20 3.75 13.47 29.72
CA PHE A 20 3.58 14.84 29.26
C PHE A 20 4.68 15.67 29.92
N SER A 21 5.67 16.07 29.13
CA SER A 21 6.63 17.11 29.49
C SER A 21 6.43 18.25 28.52
N ASP A 22 6.35 19.49 29.02
CA ASP A 22 6.43 20.67 28.17
C ASP A 22 7.81 20.66 27.48
N ARG A 23 7.83 20.19 26.23
CA ARG A 23 9.01 20.23 25.37
C ARG A 23 8.89 21.51 24.55
N SER A 24 9.92 22.36 24.62
CA SER A 24 10.09 23.42 23.63
C SER A 24 10.06 22.80 22.23
N ALA A 25 9.43 23.46 21.26
CA ALA A 25 9.40 23.01 19.88
C ALA A 25 10.83 22.71 19.39
N GLU A 26 11.17 21.43 19.25
CA GLU A 26 12.43 20.99 18.68
C GLU A 26 12.27 20.92 17.17
N LEU A 27 13.02 21.75 16.44
CA LEU A 27 13.15 21.65 15.01
C LEU A 27 13.93 20.35 14.70
N HIS A 28 13.21 19.26 14.45
CA HIS A 28 13.84 17.94 14.23
C HIS A 28 14.68 17.90 12.95
N VAL A 29 14.30 18.67 11.92
CA VAL A 29 15.03 18.79 10.67
C VAL A 29 14.85 20.22 10.16
N ASP A 30 15.97 20.91 9.93
CA ASP A 30 16.04 22.12 9.11
C ASP A 30 16.73 21.73 7.80
N ILE A 31 16.00 21.73 6.68
CA ILE A 31 16.61 21.51 5.36
C ILE A 31 16.98 22.88 4.81
N LEU A 32 18.19 23.31 5.14
CA LEU A 32 18.75 24.53 4.56
C LEU A 32 18.99 24.32 3.06
N PRO A 33 18.64 25.30 2.20
CA PRO A 33 18.94 25.22 0.78
C PRO A 33 20.44 25.03 0.55
N ASP A 34 20.81 24.10 -0.34
CA ASP A 34 22.21 23.89 -0.71
C ASP A 34 22.75 25.12 -1.47
N PRO A 35 23.76 25.83 -0.94
CA PRO A 35 24.33 27.01 -1.61
C PRO A 35 24.93 26.69 -2.97
N SER A 36 25.35 25.44 -3.22
CA SER A 36 25.91 25.01 -4.50
C SER A 36 24.84 24.92 -5.60
N LEU A 37 23.59 24.61 -5.23
CA LEU A 37 22.46 24.58 -6.15
C LEU A 37 21.88 25.98 -6.41
N ALA A 38 22.03 26.91 -5.45
CA ALA A 38 21.60 28.29 -5.61
C ALA A 38 22.34 29.03 -6.74
N SER A 39 23.62 28.72 -6.96
CA SER A 39 24.39 29.27 -8.09
C SER A 39 23.97 28.70 -9.45
N SER A 40 23.29 27.55 -9.43
CA SER A 40 22.75 26.86 -10.61
C SER A 40 21.29 27.24 -10.88
N PHE A 41 20.68 28.04 -10.00
CA PHE A 41 19.31 28.50 -10.15
C PHE A 41 19.23 29.55 -11.27
N ILE A 42 18.55 29.19 -12.35
CA ILE A 42 18.22 30.10 -13.44
C ILE A 42 16.72 30.32 -13.37
N GLU A 43 16.31 31.54 -13.04
CA GLU A 43 14.92 31.97 -13.16
C GLU A 43 14.57 31.91 -14.64
N ARG A 44 13.79 30.89 -15.03
CA ARG A 44 13.28 30.81 -16.40
C ARG A 44 12.20 31.85 -16.55
N ASP A 45 12.35 32.72 -17.53
CA ASP A 45 11.24 33.55 -18.00
C ASP A 45 10.01 32.66 -18.26
N PRO A 46 8.81 33.09 -17.85
CA PRO A 46 7.58 32.36 -18.16
C PRO A 46 7.44 32.29 -19.68
N CYS A 47 7.78 31.14 -20.26
CA CYS A 47 7.51 30.83 -21.65
C CYS A 47 6.14 30.18 -21.73
N ASP A 48 5.18 30.89 -22.30
CA ASP A 48 3.95 30.28 -22.80
C ASP A 48 4.32 29.32 -23.93
N VAL A 49 4.18 28.00 -23.69
CA VAL A 49 4.34 26.99 -24.72
C VAL A 49 2.95 26.45 -25.06
N PRO A 50 2.40 26.71 -26.26
CA PRO A 50 1.17 26.08 -26.68
C PRO A 50 1.42 24.57 -26.86
N ILE A 51 0.70 23.75 -26.11
CA ILE A 51 0.76 22.29 -26.20
C ILE A 51 -0.31 21.85 -27.20
N GLN A 52 0.09 21.56 -28.43
CA GLN A 52 -0.81 20.94 -29.42
C GLN A 52 -0.85 19.43 -29.18
N CYS A 53 -1.88 18.95 -28.48
CA CYS A 53 -2.10 17.50 -28.21
C CYS A 53 -2.82 16.75 -29.35
N THR A 54 -3.01 17.36 -30.51
CA THR A 54 -3.66 16.75 -31.67
C THR A 54 -2.62 16.25 -32.67
N GLN A 55 -2.71 14.98 -33.10
CA GLN A 55 -1.89 14.45 -34.19
C GLN A 55 -2.09 15.31 -35.45
N GLU A 56 -0.99 15.61 -36.16
CA GLU A 56 -1.06 16.19 -37.50
C GLU A 56 -1.77 15.20 -38.43
N MET A 57 -2.98 15.57 -38.85
CA MET A 57 -3.73 14.84 -39.87
C MET A 57 -3.47 15.51 -41.22
N SER A 58 -3.15 14.71 -42.24
CA SER A 58 -3.07 15.19 -43.62
C SER A 58 -4.36 14.85 -44.36
N GLU A 59 -5.05 15.86 -44.87
CA GLU A 59 -6.19 15.68 -45.76
C GLU A 59 -5.68 15.38 -47.16
N HIS A 60 -6.21 14.32 -47.78
CA HIS A 60 -5.95 13.97 -49.17
C HIS A 60 -7.28 13.97 -49.92
N GLU A 61 -7.48 14.93 -50.83
CA GLU A 61 -8.61 14.92 -51.75
C GLU A 61 -8.32 13.96 -52.92
N VAL A 62 -9.11 12.90 -53.04
CA VAL A 62 -9.10 11.99 -54.18
C VAL A 62 -10.29 12.31 -55.07
N ASN A 63 -10.01 12.78 -56.29
CA ASN A 63 -11.04 13.01 -57.29
C ASN A 63 -11.08 11.80 -58.24
N THR A 64 -12.12 10.98 -58.14
CA THR A 64 -12.33 9.88 -59.10
C THR A 64 -13.16 10.39 -60.27
N GLU A 65 -12.55 10.46 -61.45
CA GLU A 65 -13.28 10.71 -62.69
C GLU A 65 -14.23 9.54 -62.99
N ARG A 66 -15.49 9.85 -63.29
CA ARG A 66 -16.52 8.86 -63.60
C ARG A 66 -16.22 8.23 -64.96
N PHE A 67 -15.81 6.97 -64.95
CA PHE A 67 -15.70 6.17 -66.16
C PHE A 67 -17.07 5.66 -66.58
N GLU A 68 -17.57 6.12 -67.72
CA GLU A 68 -18.79 5.58 -68.34
C GLU A 68 -18.42 4.40 -69.23
N SER A 69 -18.70 3.18 -68.76
CA SER A 69 -18.63 1.98 -69.58
C SER A 69 -20.00 1.64 -70.15
N ASP A 70 -20.06 1.41 -71.46
CA ASP A 70 -21.27 1.02 -72.17
C ASP A 70 -21.15 -0.47 -72.53
N THR A 71 -21.99 -1.32 -71.92
CA THR A 71 -21.96 -2.77 -72.15
C THR A 71 -23.01 -3.12 -73.19
N ARG A 72 -22.58 -3.55 -74.38
CA ARG A 72 -23.48 -3.92 -75.47
C ARG A 72 -23.54 -5.42 -75.65
N GLY A 73 -24.74 -5.98 -75.49
CA GLY A 73 -25.07 -7.36 -75.86
C GLY A 73 -25.96 -7.39 -77.12
N ILE A 74 -25.76 -8.38 -77.97
CA ILE A 74 -26.62 -8.65 -79.12
C ILE A 74 -27.59 -9.78 -78.73
N ASN A 75 -28.90 -9.51 -78.78
CA ASN A 75 -29.92 -10.52 -78.60
C ASN A 75 -30.29 -11.12 -79.95
N HIS A 76 -29.98 -12.40 -80.13
CA HIS A 76 -30.50 -13.20 -81.24
C HIS A 76 -31.86 -13.75 -80.83
N VAL A 77 -32.92 -13.37 -81.54
CA VAL A 77 -34.29 -13.84 -81.26
C VAL A 77 -34.70 -14.81 -82.36
N GLU A 78 -34.16 -16.02 -82.31
CA GLU A 78 -34.74 -17.17 -83.02
C GLU A 78 -34.65 -18.42 -82.14
N GLY A 79 -35.81 -18.92 -81.72
CA GLY A 79 -35.95 -20.28 -81.17
C GLY A 79 -36.39 -20.35 -79.70
N GLY A 80 -37.70 -20.51 -79.47
CA GLY A 80 -38.28 -20.79 -78.17
C GLY A 80 -38.14 -22.27 -77.76
N TRP A 81 -36.94 -22.69 -77.36
CA TRP A 81 -36.76 -23.94 -76.62
C TRP A 81 -36.49 -23.62 -75.14
N PRO A 82 -37.24 -24.17 -74.18
CA PRO A 82 -36.94 -23.95 -72.78
C PRO A 82 -35.70 -24.77 -72.40
N LYS A 83 -34.54 -24.11 -72.28
CA LYS A 83 -33.38 -24.65 -71.60
C LYS A 83 -32.66 -23.59 -70.76
N ASP A 84 -32.29 -24.03 -69.56
CA ASP A 84 -31.25 -23.51 -68.68
C ASP A 84 -31.57 -22.34 -67.73
N ASN A 85 -32.83 -21.98 -67.52
CA ASN A 85 -33.16 -21.03 -66.43
C ASN A 85 -32.83 -21.59 -65.04
N MET A 86 -32.96 -22.91 -64.85
CA MET A 86 -32.70 -23.53 -63.55
C MET A 86 -31.22 -23.53 -63.20
N GLU A 87 -30.33 -23.80 -64.17
CA GLU A 87 -28.88 -23.81 -63.91
C GLU A 87 -28.38 -22.39 -63.58
N HIS A 88 -28.91 -21.38 -64.24
CA HIS A 88 -28.65 -19.98 -63.91
C HIS A 88 -29.14 -19.64 -62.49
N CYS A 89 -30.39 -19.99 -62.13
CA CYS A 89 -30.92 -19.75 -60.78
C CYS A 89 -30.13 -20.49 -59.69
N ILE A 90 -29.67 -21.73 -59.96
CA ILE A 90 -28.83 -22.49 -59.02
C ILE A 90 -27.45 -21.85 -58.87
N LYS A 91 -26.80 -21.48 -59.98
CA LYS A 91 -25.49 -20.79 -59.93
C LYS A 91 -25.58 -19.42 -59.26
N GLN A 92 -26.67 -18.69 -59.45
CA GLN A 92 -26.94 -17.41 -58.81
C GLN A 92 -27.17 -17.56 -57.30
N ASN A 93 -27.97 -18.55 -56.88
CA ASN A 93 -28.23 -18.82 -55.46
C ASN A 93 -26.99 -19.36 -54.72
N ASN A 94 -26.12 -20.10 -55.42
CA ASN A 94 -24.85 -20.59 -54.86
C ASN A 94 -23.72 -19.54 -54.87
N ALA A 95 -23.87 -18.45 -55.64
CA ALA A 95 -22.85 -17.40 -55.69
C ALA A 95 -22.78 -16.61 -54.38
N ILE A 96 -23.94 -16.25 -53.82
CA ILE A 96 -24.08 -15.55 -52.54
C ILE A 96 -25.38 -16.02 -51.88
N ASN A 97 -25.30 -16.54 -50.66
CA ASN A 97 -26.49 -16.91 -49.90
C ASN A 97 -27.17 -15.65 -49.33
N ILE A 98 -28.11 -15.08 -50.08
CA ILE A 98 -28.87 -13.89 -49.67
C ILE A 98 -29.77 -14.11 -48.44
N TYR A 99 -29.95 -15.36 -48.01
CA TYR A 99 -30.72 -15.73 -46.83
C TYR A 99 -29.83 -16.06 -45.62
N GLN A 100 -28.50 -15.92 -45.75
CA GLN A 100 -27.60 -16.06 -44.61
C GLN A 100 -27.66 -14.78 -43.78
N GLU A 101 -28.30 -14.83 -42.62
CA GLU A 101 -28.12 -13.81 -41.60
C GLU A 101 -26.73 -13.97 -41.00
N TYR A 102 -25.90 -12.94 -41.14
CA TYR A 102 -24.62 -12.86 -40.47
C TYR A 102 -24.87 -12.51 -39.00
N PHE A 103 -24.13 -13.13 -38.07
CA PHE A 103 -24.16 -12.86 -36.62
C PHE A 103 -25.35 -13.40 -35.81
N GLU A 104 -26.09 -14.43 -36.27
CA GLU A 104 -27.19 -15.04 -35.47
C GLU A 104 -26.74 -15.65 -34.12
N GLU A 105 -25.48 -16.10 -34.00
CA GLU A 105 -24.93 -16.75 -32.79
C GLU A 105 -23.79 -15.97 -32.11
N GLU A 106 -23.33 -14.86 -32.69
CA GLU A 106 -22.40 -13.97 -32.01
C GLU A 106 -23.21 -12.95 -31.22
N GLU A 107 -23.41 -13.21 -29.91
CA GLU A 107 -23.63 -12.10 -28.98
C GLU A 107 -22.42 -11.17 -29.13
N VAL A 108 -22.60 -10.09 -29.89
CA VAL A 108 -21.68 -8.95 -29.90
C VAL A 108 -21.76 -8.36 -28.50
N VAL A 109 -21.01 -8.93 -27.57
CA VAL A 109 -20.64 -8.24 -26.35
C VAL A 109 -19.71 -7.14 -26.84
N GLU A 110 -20.28 -5.99 -27.18
CA GLU A 110 -19.48 -4.77 -27.22
C GLU A 110 -18.87 -4.66 -25.82
N GLU A 111 -17.60 -5.06 -25.67
CA GLU A 111 -16.75 -4.58 -24.58
C GLU A 111 -16.59 -3.08 -24.80
N SER A 112 -17.66 -2.32 -24.58
CA SER A 112 -17.56 -0.88 -24.46
C SER A 112 -16.68 -0.65 -23.23
N GLU A 113 -15.46 -0.18 -23.45
CA GLU A 113 -14.59 0.31 -22.39
C GLU A 113 -15.26 1.53 -21.73
N GLU A 114 -16.23 1.26 -20.85
CA GLU A 114 -16.90 2.30 -20.10
C GLU A 114 -15.86 2.96 -19.19
N GLN A 115 -15.71 4.28 -19.31
CA GLN A 115 -14.73 4.99 -18.51
C GLN A 115 -15.04 4.79 -17.01
N PRO A 116 -14.00 4.58 -16.18
CA PRO A 116 -14.17 4.48 -14.74
C PRO A 116 -14.90 5.72 -14.21
N SER A 117 -16.04 5.52 -13.55
CA SER A 117 -16.84 6.63 -13.00
C SER A 117 -17.39 6.26 -11.64
N ALA A 118 -17.75 7.28 -10.86
CA ALA A 118 -18.49 7.09 -9.61
C ALA A 118 -19.56 8.17 -9.48
N LYS A 119 -20.66 7.82 -8.82
CA LYS A 119 -21.81 8.69 -8.60
C LYS A 119 -22.16 8.68 -7.12
N THR A 120 -22.51 9.84 -6.58
CA THR A 120 -23.01 9.94 -5.21
C THR A 120 -24.43 9.40 -5.14
N ILE A 121 -24.67 8.49 -4.21
CA ILE A 121 -25.98 7.87 -3.98
C ILE A 121 -26.49 8.19 -2.58
N ASN A 122 -27.81 8.23 -2.42
CA ASN A 122 -28.48 8.53 -1.15
C ASN A 122 -29.30 7.36 -0.59
N VAL A 123 -29.44 6.26 -1.34
CA VAL A 123 -30.30 5.12 -0.98
C VAL A 123 -29.63 3.81 -1.37
N PHE A 124 -29.52 2.88 -0.42
CA PHE A 124 -28.98 1.52 -0.59
C PHE A 124 -29.63 0.61 0.47
N SER A 125 -29.77 -0.69 0.21
CA SER A 125 -30.44 -1.62 1.13
C SER A 125 -29.48 -2.31 2.10
N CYS A 126 -28.61 -1.53 2.77
CA CYS A 126 -27.62 -2.07 3.70
C CYS A 126 -27.55 -1.27 5.00
N LYS A 127 -27.15 -1.94 6.08
CA LYS A 127 -26.88 -1.31 7.38
C LYS A 127 -25.44 -0.85 7.46
N LEU A 128 -25.24 0.36 7.97
CA LEU A 128 -23.93 0.97 8.15
C LEU A 128 -23.77 1.47 9.58
N ALA A 129 -22.80 0.93 10.32
CA ALA A 129 -22.40 1.48 11.62
C ALA A 129 -21.32 2.54 11.41
N VAL A 130 -21.54 3.74 11.97
CA VAL A 130 -20.60 4.86 11.86
C VAL A 130 -20.23 5.35 13.25
N ALA A 131 -18.93 5.38 13.53
CA ALA A 131 -18.36 5.98 14.73
C ALA A 131 -18.04 7.44 14.47
N TYR A 132 -18.47 8.33 15.36
CA TYR A 132 -18.10 9.74 15.31
C TYR A 132 -17.19 10.06 16.48
N SER A 133 -16.02 10.62 16.20
CA SER A 133 -15.07 11.00 17.24
C SER A 133 -14.32 12.28 16.90
N SER A 134 -14.00 13.05 17.94
CA SER A 134 -13.04 14.14 17.88
C SER A 134 -11.84 13.74 18.72
N LEU A 135 -10.69 13.56 18.07
CA LEU A 135 -9.45 13.12 18.72
C LEU A 135 -8.57 14.29 19.19
N GLY A 136 -9.05 15.53 19.08
CA GLY A 136 -8.35 16.72 19.57
C GLY A 136 -8.33 16.75 21.09
N PHE A 137 -7.23 16.28 21.69
CA PHE A 137 -7.05 15.98 23.11
C PHE A 137 -7.40 17.09 24.13
N GLN A 138 -7.66 18.33 23.70
CA GLN A 138 -8.12 19.43 24.57
C GLN A 138 -9.30 20.22 24.00
N ASN A 139 -9.79 19.85 22.81
CA ASN A 139 -10.87 20.53 22.10
C ASN A 139 -12.24 19.88 22.33
N ILE A 140 -12.38 19.05 23.37
CA ILE A 140 -13.66 18.41 23.72
C ILE A 140 -14.52 19.46 24.42
N SER A 141 -15.54 19.96 23.72
CA SER A 141 -16.56 20.83 24.31
C SER A 141 -17.51 20.01 25.21
N GLN A 142 -18.07 20.65 26.24
CA GLN A 142 -19.01 20.00 27.16
C GLN A 142 -20.32 19.57 26.50
N ASP A 143 -20.69 20.21 25.37
CA ASP A 143 -21.90 19.91 24.59
C ASP A 143 -21.66 18.86 23.48
N MET A 144 -20.47 18.28 23.38
CA MET A 144 -20.16 17.27 22.35
C MET A 144 -20.86 15.96 22.67
N SER A 145 -21.72 15.48 21.76
CA SER A 145 -22.34 14.16 21.88
C SER A 145 -21.32 13.04 21.64
N TYR A 146 -21.44 11.97 22.42
CA TYR A 146 -20.67 10.73 22.25
C TYR A 146 -21.44 9.68 21.43
N ASP A 147 -22.63 10.03 20.96
CA ASP A 147 -23.52 9.12 20.26
C ASP A 147 -22.96 8.77 18.87
N SER A 148 -22.89 7.46 18.61
CA SER A 148 -22.63 6.89 17.29
C SER A 148 -23.90 6.27 16.75
N TYR A 149 -23.95 5.96 15.45
CA TYR A 149 -25.22 5.60 14.81
C TYR A 149 -25.08 4.39 13.89
N ILE A 150 -26.11 3.56 13.88
CA ILE A 150 -26.35 2.57 12.83
C ILE A 150 -27.41 3.15 11.92
N TRP A 151 -27.06 3.30 10.65
CA TRP A 151 -27.92 3.80 9.61
C TRP A 151 -28.43 2.63 8.79
N ASP A 152 -29.73 2.66 8.50
CA ASP A 152 -30.29 1.92 7.38
C ASP A 152 -30.26 2.86 6.18
N ILE A 153 -29.50 2.51 5.15
CA ILE A 153 -29.28 3.41 4.01
C ILE A 153 -30.59 3.57 3.19
N GLU A 154 -31.62 2.74 3.42
CA GLU A 154 -32.96 2.99 2.85
C GLU A 154 -33.62 4.25 3.45
N ASN A 155 -33.26 4.60 4.69
CA ASN A 155 -33.84 5.69 5.46
C ASN A 155 -32.75 6.70 5.92
N PRO A 156 -32.20 7.52 5.02
CA PRO A 156 -31.04 8.37 5.31
C PRO A 156 -31.33 9.50 6.32
N ASN A 157 -32.60 9.87 6.51
CA ASN A 157 -32.97 10.99 7.38
C ASN A 157 -33.02 10.63 8.87
N LYS A 158 -32.99 9.33 9.21
CA LYS A 158 -33.10 8.89 10.60
C LYS A 158 -32.23 7.65 10.82
N PRO A 159 -31.34 7.66 11.82
CA PRO A 159 -30.59 6.46 12.15
C PRO A 159 -31.54 5.36 12.63
N GLU A 160 -31.30 4.13 12.18
CA GLU A 160 -32.02 2.95 12.65
C GLU A 160 -31.80 2.78 14.17
N MET A 161 -30.57 3.02 14.62
CA MET A 161 -30.18 2.86 16.01
C MET A 161 -29.13 3.88 16.44
N THR A 162 -29.25 4.34 17.68
CA THR A 162 -28.22 5.15 18.36
C THR A 162 -27.42 4.28 19.32
N LEU A 163 -26.11 4.30 19.17
CA LEU A 163 -25.14 3.70 20.07
C LEU A 163 -24.71 4.76 21.09
N LYS A 164 -24.92 4.49 22.39
CA LYS A 164 -24.63 5.43 23.48
C LYS A 164 -23.48 4.93 24.34
N PRO A 165 -22.21 5.11 23.91
CA PRO A 165 -21.05 4.68 24.67
C PRO A 165 -20.80 5.60 25.87
N VAL A 166 -20.00 5.12 26.82
CA VAL A 166 -19.57 5.91 28.00
C VAL A 166 -18.43 6.89 27.63
N SER A 167 -17.78 6.69 26.49
CA SER A 167 -16.72 7.55 25.94
C SER A 167 -16.74 7.51 24.41
N LEU A 168 -16.08 8.46 23.75
CA LEU A 168 -16.03 8.58 22.29
C LEU A 168 -15.60 7.26 21.62
N LEU A 169 -16.42 6.73 20.71
CA LEU A 169 -16.07 5.55 19.92
C LEU A 169 -15.13 5.93 18.80
N VAL A 170 -13.97 5.27 18.74
CA VAL A 170 -12.90 5.55 17.76
C VAL A 170 -12.91 4.53 16.63
N CYS A 171 -13.24 3.27 16.92
CA CYS A 171 -13.35 2.21 15.94
C CYS A 171 -14.60 1.36 16.19
N LEU A 172 -15.16 0.83 15.10
CA LEU A 172 -16.29 -0.09 15.08
C LEU A 172 -16.01 -1.18 14.06
N GLU A 173 -16.30 -2.43 14.41
CA GLU A 173 -16.09 -3.56 13.51
C GLU A 173 -17.20 -4.60 13.71
N TYR A 174 -17.83 -4.99 12.60
CA TYR A 174 -18.78 -6.09 12.59
C TYR A 174 -18.05 -7.42 12.54
N ASN A 175 -18.61 -8.45 13.17
CA ASN A 175 -18.09 -9.79 12.98
C ASN A 175 -18.35 -10.25 11.52
N PRO A 176 -17.31 -10.67 10.77
CA PRO A 176 -17.44 -11.08 9.37
C PRO A 176 -18.40 -12.25 9.12
N LYS A 177 -18.68 -13.06 10.15
CA LYS A 177 -19.56 -14.24 10.05
C LYS A 177 -20.96 -14.01 10.60
N ASP A 178 -21.13 -13.05 11.50
CA ASP A 178 -22.41 -12.79 12.18
C ASP A 178 -22.61 -11.28 12.35
N SER A 179 -23.41 -10.68 11.47
CA SER A 179 -23.69 -9.24 11.46
C SER A 179 -24.46 -8.75 12.69
N HIS A 180 -24.95 -9.65 13.55
CA HIS A 180 -25.58 -9.31 14.82
C HIS A 180 -24.59 -9.00 15.94
N ILE A 181 -23.28 -9.11 15.66
CA ILE A 181 -22.20 -8.82 16.60
C ILE A 181 -21.44 -7.61 16.08
N LEU A 182 -21.46 -6.54 16.87
CA LEU A 182 -20.72 -5.31 16.62
C LEU A 182 -19.81 -5.05 17.83
N VAL A 183 -18.54 -4.80 17.57
CA VAL A 183 -17.54 -4.45 18.59
C VAL A 183 -17.11 -3.01 18.35
N GLY A 184 -16.87 -2.27 19.43
CA GLY A 184 -16.35 -0.91 19.38
C GLY A 184 -15.26 -0.66 20.41
N GLY A 185 -14.24 0.09 19.99
CA GLY A 185 -13.19 0.61 20.86
C GLY A 185 -13.45 2.08 21.18
N SER A 186 -13.42 2.42 22.47
CA SER A 186 -13.58 3.80 22.94
C SER A 186 -12.24 4.46 23.23
N TYR A 187 -12.18 5.79 23.17
CA TYR A 187 -10.96 6.59 23.34
C TYR A 187 -10.27 6.35 24.69
N ASN A 188 -11.03 6.12 25.76
CA ASN A 188 -10.51 5.81 27.09
C ASN A 188 -10.01 4.35 27.25
N GLY A 189 -10.01 3.57 26.17
CA GLY A 189 -9.60 2.16 26.15
C GLY A 189 -10.69 1.17 26.59
N GLN A 190 -11.93 1.62 26.78
CA GLN A 190 -13.05 0.70 27.01
C GLN A 190 -13.43 -0.03 25.71
N ILE A 191 -13.72 -1.32 25.85
CA ILE A 191 -14.26 -2.14 24.77
C ILE A 191 -15.76 -2.29 25.02
N VAL A 192 -16.54 -1.96 24.00
CA VAL A 192 -18.00 -2.05 24.01
C VAL A 192 -18.42 -3.10 23.00
N ILE A 193 -19.29 -4.02 23.41
CA ILE A 193 -19.79 -5.07 22.51
C ILE A 193 -21.31 -5.04 22.52
N TRP A 194 -21.89 -4.97 21.32
CA TRP A 194 -23.31 -5.12 21.09
C TRP A 194 -23.55 -6.52 20.52
N LEU A 195 -24.26 -7.35 21.29
CA LEU A 195 -24.56 -8.75 20.94
C LEU A 195 -26.06 -8.96 20.84
N GLN A 196 -26.51 -9.51 19.71
CA GLN A 196 -27.83 -10.11 19.57
C GLN A 196 -27.75 -11.64 19.42
N SER A 197 -26.54 -12.18 19.25
CA SER A 197 -26.24 -13.59 19.00
C SER A 197 -25.25 -14.15 20.03
N LYS A 198 -25.19 -15.47 20.16
CA LYS A 198 -24.27 -16.20 21.07
C LYS A 198 -23.07 -16.83 20.33
N THR A 199 -22.90 -16.54 19.05
CA THR A 199 -21.77 -17.03 18.25
C THR A 199 -20.56 -16.09 18.40
N GLY A 200 -19.37 -16.51 17.95
CA GLY A 200 -18.16 -15.66 17.93
C GLY A 200 -17.69 -15.20 19.31
N THR A 201 -16.83 -15.99 19.96
CA THR A 201 -16.47 -15.77 21.38
C THR A 201 -15.23 -14.93 21.60
N ASP A 202 -14.44 -14.61 20.57
CA ASP A 202 -13.10 -14.05 20.75
C ASP A 202 -12.99 -12.68 20.08
N THR A 203 -12.43 -11.70 20.79
CA THR A 203 -12.10 -10.38 20.22
C THR A 203 -10.67 -9.97 20.56
N PHE A 204 -10.14 -9.03 19.79
CA PHE A 204 -8.78 -8.53 19.93
C PHE A 204 -8.85 -7.02 20.10
N SER A 205 -7.93 -6.48 20.90
CA SER A 205 -7.74 -5.04 20.99
C SER A 205 -6.26 -4.72 20.90
N ALA A 206 -5.93 -3.68 20.16
CA ALA A 206 -4.60 -3.11 20.08
C ALA A 206 -4.63 -1.67 20.60
N SER A 207 -3.51 -1.20 21.15
CA SER A 207 -3.42 0.12 21.78
C SER A 207 -2.04 0.72 21.55
N THR A 208 -1.97 2.05 21.67
CA THR A 208 -0.73 2.84 21.54
C THR A 208 0.28 2.56 22.66
N ASP A 209 -0.10 1.85 23.72
CA ASP A 209 0.82 1.31 24.72
C ASP A 209 1.56 0.04 24.26
N GLY A 210 1.40 -0.33 22.99
CA GLY A 210 2.12 -1.41 22.31
C GLY A 210 1.73 -2.81 22.78
N GLN A 211 0.53 -2.93 23.35
CA GLN A 211 -0.03 -4.21 23.77
C GLN A 211 -1.17 -4.63 22.85
N VAL A 212 -1.18 -5.91 22.51
CA VAL A 212 -2.31 -6.59 21.90
C VAL A 212 -2.90 -7.53 22.94
N LEU A 213 -4.20 -7.40 23.17
CA LEU A 213 -4.93 -8.17 24.18
C LEU A 213 -5.97 -9.06 23.49
N TRP A 214 -6.10 -10.28 23.99
CA TRP A 214 -7.15 -11.22 23.57
C TRP A 214 -8.25 -11.25 24.61
N TRP A 215 -9.48 -11.32 24.14
CA TRP A 215 -10.67 -11.31 25.00
C TRP A 215 -11.56 -12.49 24.66
N ASP A 216 -12.17 -13.07 25.68
CA ASP A 216 -13.30 -13.99 25.54
C ASP A 216 -14.56 -13.22 25.94
N ILE A 217 -15.51 -13.09 25.02
CA ILE A 217 -16.76 -12.35 25.19
C ILE A 217 -17.59 -12.93 26.34
N ARG A 218 -17.42 -14.22 26.68
CA ARG A 218 -18.10 -14.87 27.81
C ARG A 218 -17.49 -14.48 29.16
N LYS A 219 -16.25 -13.98 29.17
CA LYS A 219 -15.50 -13.57 30.35
C LYS A 219 -14.72 -12.28 30.06
N MET A 220 -15.46 -11.18 29.99
CA MET A 220 -14.91 -9.85 29.67
C MET A 220 -14.26 -9.11 30.84
N SER A 221 -14.09 -9.74 32.01
CA SER A 221 -13.49 -9.09 33.19
C SER A 221 -11.98 -8.90 33.06
N GLU A 222 -11.31 -9.81 32.37
CA GLU A 222 -9.86 -9.80 32.17
C GLU A 222 -9.52 -10.34 30.77
N PRO A 223 -8.42 -9.89 30.15
CA PRO A 223 -7.99 -10.45 28.89
C PRO A 223 -7.54 -11.90 29.09
N THR A 224 -7.89 -12.77 28.14
CA THR A 224 -7.45 -14.17 28.14
C THR A 224 -5.93 -14.26 27.99
N GLU A 225 -5.35 -13.35 27.20
CA GLU A 225 -3.92 -13.35 26.95
C GLU A 225 -3.44 -11.93 26.59
N ARG A 226 -2.12 -11.69 26.68
CA ARG A 226 -1.48 -10.41 26.35
C ARG A 226 -0.19 -10.64 25.54
N LEU A 227 0.03 -9.80 24.53
CA LEU A 227 1.27 -9.72 23.76
C LEU A 227 1.80 -8.29 23.79
N VAL A 228 3.10 -8.14 24.08
CA VAL A 228 3.81 -6.85 24.00
C VAL A 228 4.60 -6.82 22.69
N LEU A 229 4.41 -5.77 21.89
CA LEU A 229 5.06 -5.58 20.60
C LEU A 229 6.48 -5.02 20.75
N ASP A 230 7.35 -5.81 21.36
CA ASP A 230 8.77 -5.48 21.52
C ASP A 230 9.58 -6.00 20.31
N PRO A 231 10.27 -5.13 19.55
CA PRO A 231 11.11 -5.54 18.42
C PRO A 231 12.21 -6.52 18.81
N ASN A 232 12.71 -6.43 20.04
CA ASN A 232 13.74 -7.32 20.56
C ASN A 232 13.19 -8.67 21.02
N LYS A 233 11.87 -8.87 20.96
CA LYS A 233 11.17 -10.09 21.36
C LYS A 233 11.39 -10.48 22.83
N LYS A 234 11.77 -9.53 23.69
CA LYS A 234 11.99 -9.76 25.13
C LYS A 234 10.73 -9.51 25.96
N GLY A 235 9.74 -8.82 25.38
CA GLY A 235 8.47 -8.52 26.05
C GLY A 235 8.57 -7.31 26.99
N ASN A 236 9.58 -6.47 26.81
CA ASN A 236 9.76 -5.26 27.61
C ASN A 236 8.79 -4.17 27.16
N LEU A 237 8.04 -3.63 28.11
CA LEU A 237 7.03 -2.60 27.84
C LEU A 237 7.64 -1.26 27.42
N ASP A 238 8.84 -0.93 27.90
CA ASP A 238 9.51 0.33 27.57
C ASP A 238 9.92 0.42 26.09
N ASN A 239 10.18 -0.74 25.47
CA ASN A 239 10.53 -0.86 24.06
C ASN A 239 9.32 -1.21 23.18
N ALA A 240 8.11 -1.23 23.74
CA ALA A 240 6.92 -1.61 23.00
C ALA A 240 6.59 -0.57 21.93
N LEU A 241 6.31 -1.04 20.71
CA LEU A 241 5.86 -0.22 19.60
C LEU A 241 4.35 -0.01 19.70
N GLY A 242 3.88 1.24 19.67
CA GLY A 242 2.45 1.55 19.72
C GLY A 242 1.71 0.98 18.52
N ALA A 243 0.57 0.33 18.75
CA ALA A 243 -0.24 -0.28 17.70
C ALA A 243 -1.37 0.66 17.26
N ILE A 244 -1.61 0.74 15.94
CA ILE A 244 -2.63 1.60 15.34
C ILE A 244 -3.67 0.78 14.57
N SER A 245 -3.20 -0.09 13.69
CA SER A 245 -4.05 -0.93 12.85
C SER A 245 -3.82 -2.41 13.18
N LEU A 246 -4.90 -3.19 13.17
CA LEU A 246 -4.86 -4.62 13.43
C LEU A 246 -5.62 -5.33 12.33
N GLU A 247 -5.00 -6.36 11.75
CA GLU A 247 -5.57 -7.10 10.64
C GLU A 247 -5.65 -8.59 10.96
N PHE A 248 -6.87 -9.13 10.88
CA PHE A 248 -7.16 -10.52 11.12
C PHE A 248 -7.92 -11.13 9.94
N GLU A 249 -7.30 -12.11 9.30
CA GLU A 249 -7.89 -12.77 8.15
C GLU A 249 -8.56 -14.09 8.59
N THR A 250 -9.87 -14.22 8.33
CA THR A 250 -10.66 -15.36 8.82
C THR A 250 -10.22 -16.70 8.24
N THR A 251 -9.63 -16.70 7.03
CA THR A 251 -9.05 -17.89 6.40
C THR A 251 -7.74 -18.34 7.06
N MET A 252 -7.05 -17.45 7.79
CA MET A 252 -5.78 -17.71 8.49
C MET A 252 -5.86 -17.38 9.99
N PRO A 253 -6.69 -18.09 10.78
CA PRO A 253 -7.01 -17.68 12.16
C PRO A 253 -5.84 -17.77 13.15
N THR A 254 -4.71 -18.35 12.72
CA THR A 254 -3.50 -18.47 13.54
C THR A 254 -2.58 -17.27 13.41
N LYS A 255 -2.69 -16.49 12.34
CA LYS A 255 -1.84 -15.33 12.08
C LYS A 255 -2.66 -14.05 12.11
N PHE A 256 -2.05 -13.00 12.59
CA PHE A 256 -2.59 -11.65 12.52
C PHE A 256 -1.45 -10.67 12.29
N MET A 257 -1.76 -9.46 11.86
CA MET A 257 -0.76 -8.43 11.65
C MET A 257 -1.14 -7.17 12.41
N VAL A 258 -0.13 -6.39 12.77
CA VAL A 258 -0.29 -5.14 13.49
C VAL A 258 0.55 -4.08 12.83
N GLY A 259 -0.06 -2.98 12.42
CA GLY A 259 0.63 -1.78 11.97
C GLY A 259 0.93 -0.89 13.17
N THR A 260 2.18 -0.42 13.26
CA THR A 260 2.63 0.40 14.38
C THR A 260 2.71 1.87 14.02
N GLU A 261 2.72 2.72 15.05
CA GLU A 261 2.91 4.18 14.91
C GLU A 261 4.29 4.56 14.37
N GLN A 262 5.30 3.70 14.55
CA GLN A 262 6.67 3.89 14.04
C GLN A 262 6.87 3.43 12.58
N GLY A 263 5.82 3.04 11.87
CA GLY A 263 5.95 2.60 10.46
C GLY A 263 6.42 1.15 10.27
N LEU A 264 6.35 0.33 11.32
CA LEU A 264 6.65 -1.08 11.25
C LEU A 264 5.35 -1.88 11.16
N VAL A 265 5.38 -2.98 10.41
CA VAL A 265 4.30 -3.97 10.42
C VAL A 265 4.80 -5.24 11.07
N VAL A 266 4.14 -5.67 12.13
CA VAL A 266 4.51 -6.86 12.90
C VAL A 266 3.56 -7.99 12.52
N SER A 267 4.11 -9.09 12.01
CA SER A 267 3.36 -10.33 11.78
C SER A 267 3.45 -11.24 12.99
N CYS A 268 2.29 -11.64 13.49
CA CYS A 268 2.16 -12.37 14.74
C CYS A 268 1.45 -13.71 14.55
N ASN A 269 1.85 -14.71 15.35
CA ASN A 269 1.21 -16.02 15.43
C ASN A 269 0.52 -16.18 16.79
N ARG A 270 -0.81 -16.29 16.77
CA ARG A 270 -1.65 -16.45 17.97
C ARG A 270 -1.37 -17.76 18.72
N LYS A 271 -1.05 -18.86 18.01
CA LYS A 271 -0.91 -20.19 18.63
C LYS A 271 0.48 -20.47 19.21
N ALA A 272 1.44 -19.57 19.02
CA ALA A 272 2.78 -19.75 19.56
C ALA A 272 2.79 -19.65 21.09
N LYS A 273 3.65 -20.44 21.75
CA LYS A 273 3.66 -20.57 23.21
C LYS A 273 4.41 -19.43 23.91
N THR A 274 5.54 -19.01 23.33
CA THR A 274 6.38 -17.96 23.92
C THR A 274 6.09 -16.61 23.26
N PRO A 275 6.15 -15.48 24.00
CA PRO A 275 5.96 -14.15 23.42
C PRO A 275 6.92 -13.85 22.26
N ALA A 276 8.14 -14.40 22.31
CA ALA A 276 9.13 -14.22 21.26
C ALA A 276 8.75 -14.97 19.95
N GLU A 277 8.22 -16.18 20.05
CA GLU A 277 7.73 -16.96 18.90
C GLU A 277 6.42 -16.40 18.34
N LYS A 278 5.63 -15.72 19.17
CA LYS A 278 4.43 -15.01 18.71
C LYS A 278 4.77 -13.91 17.73
N ILE A 279 5.91 -13.24 17.87
CA ILE A 279 6.38 -12.26 16.89
C ILE A 279 7.17 -13.01 15.81
N VAL A 280 6.55 -13.22 14.65
CA VAL A 280 7.14 -14.01 13.55
C VAL A 280 8.18 -13.17 12.82
N CYS A 281 7.76 -12.03 12.26
CA CYS A 281 8.63 -11.12 11.53
C CYS A 281 8.10 -9.68 11.55
N THR A 282 8.97 -8.76 11.18
CA THR A 282 8.67 -7.33 11.06
C THR A 282 8.98 -6.88 9.64
N TYR A 283 8.09 -6.09 9.05
CA TYR A 283 8.28 -5.44 7.76
C TYR A 283 8.57 -3.97 8.03
N SER A 284 9.74 -3.52 7.59
CA SER A 284 10.19 -2.14 7.72
C SER A 284 10.20 -1.47 6.36
N GLY A 285 9.61 -0.28 6.26
CA GLY A 285 9.75 0.52 5.04
C GLY A 285 8.94 1.81 5.04
N HIS A 286 7.92 1.91 5.89
CA HIS A 286 7.20 3.15 6.12
C HIS A 286 7.95 4.05 7.09
N HIS A 287 7.84 5.36 6.89
CA HIS A 287 8.48 6.36 7.75
C HIS A 287 7.53 6.88 8.83
N GLY A 288 6.22 6.77 8.58
CA GLY A 288 5.17 7.26 9.45
C GLY A 288 4.22 6.17 9.94
N PRO A 289 3.21 6.55 10.73
CA PRO A 289 2.22 5.64 11.28
C PRO A 289 1.48 4.85 10.19
N VAL A 290 1.30 3.54 10.42
CA VAL A 290 0.53 2.67 9.51
C VAL A 290 -0.95 2.77 9.85
N TYR A 291 -1.66 3.65 9.15
CA TYR A 291 -3.09 3.92 9.37
C TYR A 291 -3.98 2.79 8.89
N ALA A 292 -3.68 2.20 7.73
CA ALA A 292 -4.43 1.06 7.20
C ALA A 292 -3.49 -0.12 6.95
N LEU A 293 -3.97 -1.32 7.27
CA LEU A 293 -3.31 -2.59 7.03
C LEU A 293 -4.39 -3.60 6.69
N GLN A 294 -4.37 -4.15 5.48
CA GLN A 294 -5.37 -5.11 5.05
C GLN A 294 -4.77 -6.17 4.13
N ARG A 295 -5.09 -7.44 4.36
CA ARG A 295 -4.73 -8.51 3.42
C ARG A 295 -5.60 -8.46 2.18
N ASN A 296 -5.04 -8.90 1.06
CA ASN A 296 -5.83 -9.06 -0.15
C ASN A 296 -6.84 -10.21 0.07
N PRO A 297 -8.16 -9.98 -0.12
CA PRO A 297 -9.19 -11.00 0.13
C PRO A 297 -9.04 -12.27 -0.71
N PHE A 298 -8.40 -12.19 -1.88
CA PHE A 298 -8.18 -13.31 -2.77
C PHE A 298 -6.79 -13.94 -2.60
N PHE A 299 -5.81 -13.13 -2.20
CA PHE A 299 -4.41 -13.53 -2.05
C PHE A 299 -3.88 -13.16 -0.66
N PRO A 300 -4.21 -13.91 0.41
CA PRO A 300 -3.89 -13.53 1.78
C PRO A 300 -2.39 -13.40 2.11
N LYS A 301 -1.50 -13.90 1.24
CA LYS A 301 -0.05 -13.70 1.34
C LYS A 301 0.37 -12.28 0.98
N ASN A 302 -0.45 -11.56 0.23
CA ASN A 302 -0.20 -10.19 -0.17
C ASN A 302 -1.06 -9.26 0.66
N PHE A 303 -0.49 -8.16 1.13
CA PHE A 303 -1.19 -7.22 1.99
C PHE A 303 -0.85 -5.78 1.59
N LEU A 304 -1.84 -4.92 1.77
CA LEU A 304 -1.76 -3.48 1.55
C LEU A 304 -1.46 -2.81 2.89
N THR A 305 -0.62 -1.80 2.84
CA THR A 305 -0.47 -0.84 3.93
C THR A 305 -0.58 0.57 3.40
N VAL A 306 -1.25 1.41 4.17
CA VAL A 306 -1.36 2.84 3.91
C VAL A 306 -0.74 3.55 5.10
N ALA A 307 0.35 4.26 4.84
CA ALA A 307 1.08 5.04 5.81
C ALA A 307 1.67 6.26 5.10
N ASP A 308 2.18 7.21 5.87
CA ASP A 308 2.92 8.35 5.36
C ASP A 308 2.26 9.05 4.13
N TRP A 309 2.92 9.02 2.98
CA TRP A 309 2.43 9.54 1.70
C TRP A 309 2.32 8.44 0.64
N THR A 310 2.44 7.17 1.03
CA THR A 310 2.52 6.04 0.11
C THR A 310 1.62 4.88 0.52
N ALA A 311 0.95 4.30 -0.46
CA ALA A 311 0.30 3.01 -0.31
C ALA A 311 1.26 1.94 -0.84
N ARG A 312 1.51 0.88 -0.07
CA ARG A 312 2.47 -0.17 -0.40
C ARG A 312 1.82 -1.53 -0.36
N ILE A 313 2.15 -2.36 -1.34
CA ILE A 313 1.74 -3.75 -1.40
C ILE A 313 2.96 -4.61 -1.09
N TRP A 314 2.77 -5.55 -0.18
CA TRP A 314 3.80 -6.42 0.34
C TRP A 314 3.49 -7.87 -0.02
N SER A 315 4.51 -8.71 0.07
CA SER A 315 4.38 -10.17 0.03
C SER A 315 4.90 -10.72 1.34
N GLU A 316 4.16 -11.61 2.01
CA GLU A 316 4.63 -12.24 3.26
C GLU A 316 5.97 -12.98 3.05
N ASP A 317 6.27 -13.39 1.80
CA ASP A 317 7.48 -14.09 1.42
C ASP A 317 8.74 -13.17 1.38
N ILE A 318 8.57 -11.84 1.31
CA ILE A 318 9.65 -10.84 1.24
C ILE A 318 9.57 -9.91 2.45
N LYS A 319 10.64 -9.86 3.26
CA LYS A 319 10.62 -9.13 4.54
C LYS A 319 11.27 -7.76 4.48
N GLU A 320 12.27 -7.59 3.60
CA GLU A 320 13.10 -6.39 3.54
C GLU A 320 12.48 -5.27 2.68
N SER A 321 11.62 -5.61 1.71
CA SER A 321 11.02 -4.65 0.77
C SER A 321 9.55 -4.94 0.45
N SER A 322 8.84 -3.89 0.03
CA SER A 322 7.52 -3.97 -0.59
C SER A 322 7.65 -4.33 -2.07
N ILE A 323 6.69 -5.09 -2.61
CA ILE A 323 6.73 -5.53 -4.02
C ILE A 323 6.21 -4.47 -4.99
N MET A 324 5.29 -3.60 -4.54
CA MET A 324 4.75 -2.50 -5.32
C MET A 324 4.39 -1.34 -4.38
N TRP A 325 4.43 -0.12 -4.87
CA TRP A 325 4.02 1.06 -4.10
C TRP A 325 3.55 2.18 -5.03
N THR A 326 2.67 3.04 -4.50
CA THR A 326 2.20 4.22 -5.21
C THR A 326 3.25 5.32 -5.19
N LYS A 327 3.13 6.27 -6.12
CA LYS A 327 3.93 7.50 -6.08
C LYS A 327 3.72 8.26 -4.77
N TYR A 328 4.69 9.08 -4.40
CA TYR A 328 4.56 10.01 -3.28
C TYR A 328 3.44 11.01 -3.55
N HIS A 329 2.45 11.03 -2.67
CA HIS A 329 1.37 12.00 -2.72
C HIS A 329 1.75 13.30 -2.03
N MET A 330 1.15 14.42 -2.45
CA MET A 330 1.36 15.73 -1.81
C MET A 330 0.68 15.83 -0.44
N ALA A 331 -0.42 15.09 -0.27
CA ALA A 331 -1.14 14.99 0.99
C ALA A 331 -0.90 13.62 1.64
N TYR A 332 -0.92 13.58 2.97
CA TYR A 332 -0.84 12.33 3.72
C TYR A 332 -2.00 11.40 3.37
N LEU A 333 -1.71 10.11 3.33
CA LEU A 333 -2.75 9.10 3.23
C LEU A 333 -3.32 8.82 4.63
N SER A 334 -4.64 8.78 4.70
CA SER A 334 -5.41 8.63 5.94
C SER A 334 -5.95 7.22 6.14
N ASP A 335 -6.34 6.55 5.05
CA ASP A 335 -6.87 5.18 5.10
C ASP A 335 -6.81 4.54 3.70
N GLY A 336 -7.04 3.23 3.63
CA GLY A 336 -7.27 2.52 2.37
C GLY A 336 -7.64 1.06 2.56
N CYS A 337 -8.28 0.50 1.54
CA CYS A 337 -8.82 -0.86 1.59
C CYS A 337 -8.77 -1.56 0.23
N TRP A 338 -8.74 -2.88 0.24
CA TRP A 338 -8.90 -3.71 -0.94
C TRP A 338 -10.36 -3.78 -1.37
N SER A 339 -10.59 -3.89 -2.69
CA SER A 339 -11.88 -4.33 -3.19
C SER A 339 -12.15 -5.78 -2.77
N PRO A 340 -13.31 -6.09 -2.17
CA PRO A 340 -13.68 -7.46 -1.84
C PRO A 340 -14.09 -8.28 -3.07
N ILE A 341 -14.27 -7.63 -4.24
CA ILE A 341 -14.77 -8.27 -5.47
C ILE A 341 -13.67 -8.43 -6.52
N ARG A 342 -12.82 -7.41 -6.68
CA ARG A 342 -11.73 -7.40 -7.67
C ARG A 342 -10.37 -7.48 -6.99
N PRO A 343 -9.52 -8.47 -7.29
CA PRO A 343 -8.24 -8.65 -6.61
C PRO A 343 -7.21 -7.58 -6.93
N SER A 344 -7.33 -6.87 -8.07
CA SER A 344 -6.36 -5.84 -8.46
C SER A 344 -6.70 -4.42 -8.01
N VAL A 345 -7.91 -4.24 -7.45
CA VAL A 345 -8.45 -2.93 -7.13
C VAL A 345 -8.30 -2.64 -5.64
N PHE A 346 -7.76 -1.45 -5.33
CA PHE A 346 -7.73 -0.94 -3.97
C PHE A 346 -8.02 0.57 -3.95
N PHE A 347 -8.41 1.05 -2.77
CA PHE A 347 -8.83 2.42 -2.53
C PHE A 347 -7.89 3.08 -1.55
N THR A 348 -7.60 4.36 -1.76
CA THR A 348 -6.81 5.16 -0.82
C THR A 348 -7.47 6.51 -0.62
N VAL A 349 -7.52 6.98 0.63
CA VAL A 349 -8.09 8.28 0.99
C VAL A 349 -6.99 9.18 1.52
N LYS A 350 -6.90 10.39 0.98
CA LYS A 350 -5.96 11.43 1.42
C LYS A 350 -6.61 12.36 2.45
N MET A 351 -5.79 12.94 3.32
CA MET A 351 -6.25 13.93 4.30
C MET A 351 -6.86 15.18 3.69
N ASP A 352 -6.58 15.46 2.41
CA ASP A 352 -7.20 16.57 1.71
C ASP A 352 -8.66 16.28 1.28
N GLY A 353 -9.17 15.07 1.50
CA GLY A 353 -10.51 14.64 1.10
C GLY A 353 -10.59 14.01 -0.30
N THR A 354 -9.46 13.65 -0.89
CA THR A 354 -9.43 12.97 -2.19
C THR A 354 -9.45 11.45 -2.01
N LEU A 355 -10.39 10.79 -2.67
CA LEU A 355 -10.43 9.34 -2.85
C LEU A 355 -9.78 8.97 -4.18
N ASP A 356 -8.80 8.09 -4.13
CA ASP A 356 -8.19 7.48 -5.32
C ASP A 356 -8.59 6.00 -5.40
N VAL A 357 -9.01 5.58 -6.60
CA VAL A 357 -9.22 4.18 -6.97
C VAL A 357 -8.04 3.73 -7.81
N TRP A 358 -7.40 2.65 -7.39
CA TRP A 358 -6.27 2.05 -8.06
C TRP A 358 -6.67 0.71 -8.64
N ASP A 359 -6.29 0.46 -9.88
CA ASP A 359 -6.30 -0.88 -10.49
C ASP A 359 -4.90 -1.17 -11.00
N PHE A 360 -4.13 -1.95 -10.25
CA PHE A 360 -2.72 -2.17 -10.57
C PHE A 360 -2.53 -3.00 -11.86
N LEU A 361 -3.57 -3.73 -12.32
CA LEU A 361 -3.50 -4.45 -13.60
C LEU A 361 -3.64 -3.50 -14.79
N PHE A 362 -4.34 -2.39 -14.60
CA PHE A 362 -4.57 -1.38 -15.62
C PHE A 362 -3.53 -0.26 -15.58
N LYS A 363 -3.37 0.41 -14.43
CA LYS A 363 -2.43 1.51 -14.20
C LYS A 363 -1.70 1.35 -12.87
N GLN A 364 -0.38 1.23 -12.93
CA GLN A 364 0.47 1.04 -11.74
C GLN A 364 0.96 2.36 -11.13
N ASN A 365 1.28 3.36 -11.96
CA ASN A 365 1.94 4.59 -11.50
C ASN A 365 0.95 5.67 -11.06
N ASP A 366 -0.28 5.61 -11.58
CA ASP A 366 -1.30 6.62 -11.37
C ASP A 366 -2.64 5.99 -11.01
N PRO A 367 -3.46 6.67 -10.18
CA PRO A 367 -4.79 6.19 -9.88
C PRO A 367 -5.63 6.12 -11.15
N THR A 368 -6.51 5.13 -11.19
CA THR A 368 -7.46 4.95 -12.30
C THR A 368 -8.57 5.99 -12.25
N LEU A 369 -9.00 6.36 -11.04
CA LEU A 369 -10.00 7.40 -10.80
C LEU A 369 -9.61 8.17 -9.54
N SER A 370 -9.73 9.51 -9.56
CA SER A 370 -9.51 10.38 -8.41
C SER A 370 -10.70 11.32 -8.24
N LEU A 371 -11.25 11.39 -7.04
CA LEU A 371 -12.47 12.15 -6.73
C LEU A 371 -12.28 12.96 -5.45
N LYS A 372 -12.69 14.23 -5.50
CA LYS A 372 -12.73 15.09 -4.31
C LYS A 372 -14.07 14.92 -3.61
N LEU A 373 -14.05 14.53 -2.35
CA LEU A 373 -15.23 14.20 -1.57
C LEU A 373 -15.50 15.22 -0.46
N GLY A 374 -16.76 15.23 -0.01
CA GLY A 374 -17.21 15.99 1.16
C GLY A 374 -16.97 15.23 2.47
N THR A 375 -17.62 15.67 3.54
CA THR A 375 -17.42 15.14 4.90
C THR A 375 -17.92 13.71 5.09
N ALA A 376 -19.07 13.36 4.53
CA ALA A 376 -19.60 11.99 4.50
C ALA A 376 -20.38 11.81 3.21
N THR A 377 -19.91 10.90 2.35
CA THR A 377 -20.47 10.66 1.01
C THR A 377 -20.51 9.19 0.72
N LEU A 378 -21.64 8.70 0.22
CA LEU A 378 -21.78 7.34 -0.26
C LEU A 378 -21.66 7.34 -1.79
N LEU A 379 -20.87 6.43 -2.33
CA LEU A 379 -20.54 6.38 -3.75
C LEU A 379 -20.93 5.02 -4.33
N GLU A 380 -21.55 5.06 -5.50
CA GLU A 380 -21.67 3.92 -6.41
C GLU A 380 -20.56 4.03 -7.45
N ILE A 381 -19.81 2.95 -7.65
CA ILE A 381 -18.68 2.89 -8.58
C ILE A 381 -19.11 2.11 -9.82
N SER A 382 -18.66 2.53 -11.01
CA SER A 382 -19.02 1.92 -12.28
C SER A 382 -18.70 0.42 -12.35
N PRO A 383 -19.46 -0.35 -13.15
CA PRO A 383 -19.29 -1.80 -13.30
C PRO A 383 -17.85 -2.21 -13.55
N GLY A 384 -17.12 -1.50 -14.42
CA GLY A 384 -15.73 -1.83 -14.75
C GLY A 384 -14.78 -1.94 -13.54
N LEU A 385 -15.05 -1.23 -12.45
CA LEU A 385 -14.24 -1.30 -11.22
C LEU A 385 -14.81 -2.24 -10.14
N CYS A 386 -16.04 -2.73 -10.30
CA CYS A 386 -16.71 -3.60 -9.32
C CYS A 386 -17.06 -5.00 -9.85
N THR A 387 -16.98 -5.25 -11.16
CA THR A 387 -17.22 -6.57 -11.76
C THR A 387 -15.90 -7.30 -11.99
N LEU A 388 -15.77 -8.51 -11.45
CA LEU A 388 -14.61 -9.37 -11.68
C LEU A 388 -14.52 -9.77 -13.15
N GLN A 389 -13.41 -9.44 -13.81
CA GLN A 389 -13.18 -9.78 -15.22
C GLN A 389 -12.69 -11.23 -15.38
N ARG A 390 -12.87 -11.79 -16.58
CA ARG A 390 -12.34 -13.12 -16.93
C ARG A 390 -10.81 -13.09 -16.82
N ASN A 391 -10.22 -14.14 -16.25
CA ASN A 391 -8.77 -14.31 -16.05
C ASN A 391 -8.07 -13.28 -15.13
N GLU A 392 -8.78 -12.31 -14.54
CA GLU A 392 -8.18 -11.27 -13.69
C GLU A 392 -7.38 -11.85 -12.52
N LYS A 393 -7.91 -12.90 -11.86
CA LYS A 393 -7.19 -13.62 -10.79
C LYS A 393 -5.88 -14.24 -11.28
N ALA A 394 -5.88 -14.83 -12.47
CA ALA A 394 -4.68 -15.44 -13.04
C ALA A 394 -3.63 -14.36 -13.38
N LEU A 395 -4.05 -13.23 -13.93
CA LEU A 395 -3.16 -12.09 -14.22
C LEU A 395 -2.59 -11.48 -12.94
N ALA A 396 -3.43 -11.27 -11.92
CA ALA A 396 -2.98 -10.77 -10.61
C ALA A 396 -1.99 -11.74 -9.95
N THR A 397 -2.22 -13.05 -10.04
CA THR A 397 -1.30 -14.08 -9.55
C THR A 397 0.06 -13.97 -10.25
N ALA A 398 0.04 -13.94 -11.59
CA ALA A 398 1.26 -13.82 -12.39
C ALA A 398 2.03 -12.52 -12.09
N MET A 399 1.32 -11.41 -11.84
CA MET A 399 1.95 -10.15 -11.44
C MET A 399 2.62 -10.29 -10.06
N PHE A 400 1.91 -10.77 -9.04
CA PHE A 400 2.47 -10.91 -7.70
C PHE A 400 3.67 -11.85 -7.67
N GLU A 401 3.62 -12.96 -8.40
CA GLU A 401 4.76 -13.87 -8.54
C GLU A 401 5.95 -13.19 -9.22
N ARG A 402 5.70 -12.43 -10.30
CA ARG A 402 6.74 -11.68 -11.03
C ARG A 402 7.42 -10.66 -10.12
N GLU A 403 6.67 -9.80 -9.43
CA GLU A 403 7.25 -8.78 -8.56
C GLU A 403 7.92 -9.39 -7.33
N THR A 404 7.35 -10.44 -6.74
CA THR A 404 7.99 -11.18 -5.63
C THR A 404 9.32 -11.78 -6.06
N LYS A 405 9.39 -12.39 -7.26
CA LYS A 405 10.63 -12.93 -7.80
C LYS A 405 11.65 -11.84 -8.08
N ARG A 406 11.22 -10.71 -8.64
CA ARG A 406 12.07 -9.55 -8.90
C ARG A 406 12.70 -9.03 -7.61
N GLU A 407 11.91 -8.78 -6.58
CA GLU A 407 12.40 -8.32 -5.28
C GLU A 407 13.34 -9.33 -4.62
N LYS A 408 13.04 -10.63 -4.71
CA LYS A 408 13.93 -11.68 -4.20
C LYS A 408 15.31 -11.66 -4.86
N ILE A 409 15.37 -11.41 -6.18
CA ILE A 409 16.64 -11.28 -6.92
C ILE A 409 17.38 -10.02 -6.46
N LEU A 410 16.68 -8.90 -6.28
CA LEU A 410 17.28 -7.65 -5.80
C LEU A 410 17.83 -7.79 -4.38
N GLU A 411 17.09 -8.43 -3.48
CA GLU A 411 17.52 -8.70 -2.10
C GLU A 411 18.80 -9.56 -2.09
N ALA A 412 18.85 -10.62 -2.90
CA ALA A 412 20.04 -11.46 -3.04
C ALA A 412 21.25 -10.66 -3.55
N ARG A 413 21.03 -9.79 -4.55
CA ARG A 413 22.08 -8.91 -5.10
C ARG A 413 22.56 -7.87 -4.08
N HIS A 414 21.65 -7.25 -3.33
CA HIS A 414 22.01 -6.32 -2.26
C HIS A 414 22.82 -6.99 -1.16
N ARG A 415 22.48 -8.24 -0.80
CA ARG A 415 23.24 -9.03 0.16
C ARG A 415 24.65 -9.34 -0.35
N GLU A 416 24.79 -9.70 -1.62
CA GLU A 416 26.09 -9.94 -2.26
C GLU A 416 26.96 -8.67 -2.27
N MET A 417 26.38 -7.52 -2.66
CA MET A 417 27.10 -6.24 -2.66
C MET A 417 27.60 -5.87 -1.25
N ARG A 418 26.77 -6.02 -0.21
CA ARG A 418 27.17 -5.78 1.19
C ARG A 418 28.31 -6.70 1.64
N LEU A 419 28.30 -7.97 1.23
CA LEU A 419 29.38 -8.91 1.56
C LEU A 419 30.68 -8.52 0.86
N LYS A 420 30.61 -8.11 -0.41
CA LYS A 420 31.77 -7.65 -1.19
C LYS A 420 32.36 -6.35 -0.66
N GLU A 421 31.52 -5.42 -0.19
CA GLU A 421 31.97 -4.20 0.48
C GLU A 421 32.68 -4.51 1.80
N ARG A 422 32.14 -5.44 2.59
CA ARG A 422 32.79 -5.91 3.83
C ARG A 422 34.15 -6.55 3.54
N SER A 423 34.23 -7.47 2.59
CA SER A 423 35.50 -8.10 2.22
C SER A 423 36.51 -7.08 1.70
N ARG A 424 36.07 -6.07 0.93
CA ARG A 424 36.94 -4.98 0.46
C ARG A 424 37.43 -4.12 1.63
N SER A 425 36.58 -3.83 2.61
CA SER A 425 36.95 -3.07 3.81
C SER A 425 37.88 -3.85 4.76
N GLU A 426 37.77 -5.19 4.77
CA GLU A 426 38.69 -6.06 5.52
C GLU A 426 40.04 -6.14 4.80
N GLN A 427 40.05 -6.26 3.48
CA GLN A 427 41.28 -6.18 2.68
C GLN A 427 42.01 -4.84 2.85
N SER A 428 41.29 -3.71 2.80
CA SER A 428 41.92 -2.41 3.02
C SER A 428 42.48 -2.28 4.43
N LYS A 429 41.80 -2.82 5.46
CA LYS A 429 42.33 -2.84 6.82
C LYS A 429 43.57 -3.72 6.95
N GLU A 430 43.61 -4.89 6.29
CA GLU A 430 44.80 -5.74 6.27
C GLU A 430 45.98 -5.09 5.54
N GLU A 431 45.72 -4.35 4.46
CA GLU A 431 46.74 -3.56 3.77
C GLU A 431 47.26 -2.41 4.66
N ASP A 432 46.38 -1.64 5.30
CA ASP A 432 46.77 -0.59 6.26
C ASP A 432 47.58 -1.15 7.44
N THR A 433 47.24 -2.36 7.91
CA THR A 433 47.97 -3.01 9.02
C THR A 433 49.35 -3.48 8.57
N LYS A 434 49.49 -3.97 7.32
CA LYS A 434 50.79 -4.36 6.74
C LYS A 434 51.68 -3.17 6.41
N GLU A 435 51.11 -2.05 5.97
CA GLU A 435 51.86 -0.80 5.78
C GLU A 435 52.33 -0.24 7.13
N GLY A 436 51.51 -0.30 8.18
CA GLY A 436 51.88 0.10 9.54
C GLY A 436 52.96 -0.76 10.21
N GLU A 437 53.09 -2.04 9.84
CA GLU A 437 54.19 -2.91 10.30
C GLU A 437 55.50 -2.71 9.51
N GLY A 438 55.45 -2.01 8.36
CA GLY A 438 56.59 -1.75 7.48
C GLY A 438 57.20 -0.34 7.61
N GLU A 439 56.56 0.58 8.33
CA GLU A 439 57.12 1.92 8.60
C GLU A 439 57.97 1.91 9.89
N GLU A 440 59.30 1.90 9.74
CA GLU A 440 60.23 2.33 10.81
C GLU A 440 59.77 3.71 11.32
N SER A 441 59.64 3.87 12.64
CA SER A 441 59.20 5.15 13.21
C SER A 441 60.16 6.28 12.83
N ALA A 442 59.65 7.50 12.66
CA ALA A 442 60.47 8.66 12.32
C ALA A 442 61.62 8.88 13.33
N GLU A 443 61.46 8.45 14.59
CA GLU A 443 62.51 8.47 15.63
C GLU A 443 63.61 7.43 15.38
N GLU A 444 63.25 6.21 14.93
CA GLU A 444 64.23 5.17 14.58
C GLU A 444 65.04 5.55 13.33
N ARG A 445 64.41 6.21 12.35
CA ARG A 445 65.14 6.80 11.21
C ARG A 445 66.06 7.92 11.65
N ALA A 446 65.61 8.84 12.50
CA ALA A 446 66.43 9.95 12.97
C ALA A 446 67.66 9.45 13.73
N THR A 447 67.48 8.51 14.66
CA THR A 447 68.58 7.91 15.44
C THR A 447 69.57 7.15 14.55
N ARG A 448 69.09 6.38 13.58
CA ARG A 448 69.95 5.71 12.59
C ARG A 448 70.77 6.71 11.76
N THR A 449 70.13 7.77 11.28
CA THR A 449 70.82 8.80 10.48
C THR A 449 71.86 9.53 11.33
N GLU A 450 71.57 9.80 12.61
CA GLU A 450 72.50 10.42 13.55
C GLU A 450 73.71 9.51 13.82
N THR A 451 73.50 8.19 13.96
CA THR A 451 74.60 7.23 14.09
C THR A 451 75.47 7.14 12.84
N GLU A 452 74.89 7.14 11.64
CA GLU A 452 75.63 7.11 10.37
C GLU A 452 76.44 8.41 10.18
N VAL A 453 75.88 9.56 10.56
CA VAL A 453 76.58 10.85 10.51
C VAL A 453 77.76 10.87 11.50
N LEU A 454 77.56 10.38 12.74
CA LEU A 454 78.63 10.31 13.74
C LEU A 454 79.76 9.36 13.35
N GLU A 455 79.45 8.23 12.70
CA GLU A 455 80.48 7.34 12.13
C GLU A 455 81.27 8.03 11.02
N ASN A 456 80.58 8.73 10.12
CA ASN A 456 81.23 9.47 9.03
C ASN A 456 82.15 10.59 9.55
N PHE A 457 81.76 11.31 10.61
CA PHE A 457 82.65 12.31 11.23
C PHE A 457 83.88 11.68 11.89
N ARG A 458 83.76 10.50 12.51
CA ARG A 458 84.91 9.78 13.08
C ARG A 458 85.91 9.32 12.02
N THR A 459 85.46 8.98 10.81
CA THR A 459 86.36 8.63 9.70
C THR A 459 87.07 9.85 9.10
N VAL A 460 86.46 11.04 9.13
CA VAL A 460 87.04 12.26 8.54
C VAL A 460 88.09 12.91 9.46
N ASP A 461 87.93 12.84 10.78
CA ASP A 461 88.93 13.37 11.73
C ASP A 461 90.17 12.46 11.90
N GLY A 462 90.14 11.23 11.36
CA GLY A 462 91.26 10.29 11.39
C GLY A 462 92.27 10.47 10.25
N GLU A 463 91.92 11.15 9.16
CA GLU A 463 92.76 11.25 7.95
C GLU A 463 93.47 12.61 7.79
N SER A 464 93.29 13.57 8.71
CA SER A 464 93.93 14.89 8.65
C SER A 464 95.16 15.07 9.56
N LEU A 465 95.80 13.98 10.01
CA LEU A 465 97.05 14.02 10.81
C LEU A 465 98.27 13.32 10.17
N MET A 466 98.26 13.09 8.85
CA MET A 466 99.46 12.66 8.10
C MET A 466 99.71 13.52 6.86
N SER A 467 100.06 14.79 7.05
CA SER A 467 100.94 15.52 6.12
C SER A 467 101.62 16.73 6.78
N GLN A 468 102.74 16.49 7.47
CA GLN A 468 103.97 17.29 7.40
C GLN A 468 105.16 16.43 7.81
#